data_AF-A0A8J2Y7B2-F1
#
_entry.id   AF-A0A8J2Y7B2-F1
#
_cell.length_a   1.000
_cell.length_b   1.000
_cell.length_c   1.000
_cell.angle_alpha   90.00
_cell.angle_beta   90.00
_cell.angle_gamma   90.00
#
_symmetry.space_group_name_H-M   'P 1'
#
loop_
_entity.id
_entity.type
_entity.pdbx_description
1 polymer ?
#
loop_
_entity_poly.entity_id
_entity_poly.type
_entity_poly.pdbx_seq_one_letter_code
_entity_poly.pdbx_strand_id
1 'polypeptide(L)'
;MAQEIRPTIGVDLEAIGQVRALAANEIESSSWSIGGETLDRDYAVFANYADHLGPLGAKGIRLQGGWAKTETSQGVYEWQWLDDIVDGASALGVKPWIQLSYGNPAYPGGGDYGLGGGLPTSPDALAAWDRWVEAIVDRYGDRVDQWEVWNEPDLNHTDTAGAADYAALFIRTARIVRRVQPDAGVYALALADDVDYARAFFDEVAAREQLHLIDAVTFHSYPDNPDSTEIVDQLRRHIAEVGGDFDVRQGETGATSGYQDYFALQGRHMTETIQAKWNLRRMLAHHAKSVPFNLFTMADLHYQWQKVEMNYKGLLATNADKSIAYRKPAYRAAQSVFSVFDDRLKPVALPSYKSTSLRSLNVDAYGQDGKASVIAYWFFDAPPDDTTGVTYADLRLEGVAFDTPVLVDLRTGIVYGVPEQSWRREDAAVVFHLPMYDSPMLLAERDAIPVLE
;
A
#
# COMPACT_ATOMS: atom_id res chain seq x y z
N MET A 1 17.60 37.73 4.51
CA MET A 1 16.64 38.66 3.90
C MET A 1 15.25 38.17 4.24
N ALA A 2 14.31 39.08 4.51
CA ALA A 2 12.97 38.75 4.97
C ALA A 2 12.17 37.99 3.88
N GLN A 3 11.38 37.01 4.32
CA GLN A 3 10.60 36.09 3.51
C GLN A 3 9.47 36.83 2.78
N GLU A 4 9.41 36.71 1.45
CA GLU A 4 8.24 37.09 0.67
C GLU A 4 7.24 35.93 0.72
N ILE A 5 6.27 35.99 1.65
CA ILE A 5 5.12 35.08 1.61
C ILE A 5 4.17 35.63 0.54
N ARG A 6 4.39 35.22 -0.71
CA ARG A 6 3.37 35.38 -1.75
C ARG A 6 2.47 34.15 -1.69
N PRO A 7 1.15 34.31 -1.51
CA PRO A 7 0.21 33.24 -1.84
C PRO A 7 0.26 33.07 -3.37
N THR A 8 1.15 32.23 -3.86
CA THR A 8 1.15 31.81 -5.26
C THR A 8 0.17 30.66 -5.38
N ILE A 9 -0.78 30.83 -6.30
CA ILE A 9 -1.54 29.72 -6.85
C ILE A 9 -0.52 28.88 -7.63
N GLY A 10 0.04 27.83 -7.00
CA GLY A 10 0.93 26.87 -7.65
C GLY A 10 2.42 27.19 -7.69
N VAL A 11 3.17 26.25 -8.26
CA VAL A 11 4.60 26.31 -8.57
C VAL A 11 4.84 27.32 -9.69
N ASP A 12 5.64 28.36 -9.41
CA ASP A 12 6.03 29.40 -10.39
C ASP A 12 7.30 28.97 -11.13
N LEU A 13 7.17 27.90 -11.92
CA LEU A 13 8.20 27.36 -12.82
C LEU A 13 7.55 26.98 -14.15
N GLU A 14 8.32 26.94 -15.22
CA GLU A 14 7.84 26.50 -16.54
C GLU A 14 7.49 25.00 -16.49
N ALA A 15 6.25 24.66 -16.82
CA ALA A 15 5.84 23.28 -17.02
C ALA A 15 6.38 22.79 -18.38
N ILE A 16 7.22 21.76 -18.34
CA ILE A 16 7.91 21.20 -19.51
C ILE A 16 7.42 19.80 -19.89
N GLY A 17 6.43 19.28 -19.17
CA GLY A 17 5.85 17.97 -19.45
C GLY A 17 5.06 17.39 -18.29
N GLN A 18 4.81 16.09 -18.36
CA GLN A 18 4.20 15.30 -17.30
C GLN A 18 4.93 13.98 -17.08
N VAL A 19 4.86 13.42 -15.88
CA VAL A 19 5.25 12.04 -15.62
C VAL A 19 4.44 11.14 -16.55
N ARG A 20 5.15 10.38 -17.39
CA ARG A 20 4.54 9.39 -18.28
C ARG A 20 4.06 8.23 -17.42
N ALA A 21 2.75 8.01 -17.44
CA ALA A 21 2.16 6.83 -16.82
C ALA A 21 2.66 5.56 -17.51
N LEU A 22 3.20 4.63 -16.73
CA LEU A 22 3.57 3.29 -17.18
C LEU A 22 2.45 2.31 -16.79
N ALA A 23 1.95 1.55 -17.75
CA ALA A 23 1.06 0.44 -17.44
C ALA A 23 1.83 -0.67 -16.71
N ALA A 24 1.13 -1.53 -15.97
CA ALA A 24 1.75 -2.60 -15.19
C ALA A 24 2.59 -3.57 -16.04
N ASN A 25 2.25 -3.75 -17.32
CA ASN A 25 3.02 -4.58 -18.26
C ASN A 25 4.24 -3.86 -18.89
N GLU A 26 4.35 -2.53 -18.72
CA GLU A 26 5.55 -1.75 -19.08
C GLU A 26 6.56 -1.70 -17.91
N ILE A 27 6.14 -2.05 -16.70
CA ILE A 27 6.99 -2.10 -15.50
C ILE A 27 7.46 -3.54 -15.29
N GLU A 28 8.78 -3.73 -15.27
CA GLU A 28 9.42 -5.03 -15.07
C GLU A 28 9.11 -5.59 -13.68
N SER A 29 9.45 -4.85 -12.62
CA SER A 29 9.16 -5.22 -11.24
C SER A 29 9.08 -4.00 -10.32
N SER A 30 8.23 -4.09 -9.30
CA SER A 30 8.14 -3.10 -8.22
C SER A 30 7.49 -3.73 -6.99
N SER A 31 7.64 -3.07 -5.84
CA SER A 31 7.03 -3.48 -4.57
C SER A 31 5.64 -2.88 -4.32
N TRP A 32 5.03 -2.29 -5.36
CA TRP A 32 3.74 -1.60 -5.28
C TRP A 32 2.56 -2.52 -5.59
N SER A 33 1.60 -2.53 -4.68
CA SER A 33 0.31 -3.19 -4.85
C SER A 33 -0.85 -2.20 -4.69
N ILE A 34 -1.99 -2.55 -5.26
CA ILE A 34 -3.26 -1.85 -5.09
C ILE A 34 -4.28 -2.78 -4.47
N GLY A 35 -5.13 -2.23 -3.62
CA GLY A 35 -6.19 -2.98 -2.99
C GLY A 35 -7.31 -3.41 -3.93
N GLY A 36 -7.65 -4.69 -3.92
CA GLY A 36 -8.86 -5.30 -4.45
C GLY A 36 -9.66 -5.96 -3.32
N GLU A 37 -9.60 -5.40 -2.12
CA GLU A 37 -10.22 -5.98 -0.93
C GLU A 37 -11.75 -5.90 -1.01
N THR A 38 -12.41 -6.74 -0.21
CA THR A 38 -13.86 -6.82 -0.01
C THR A 38 -14.68 -7.32 -1.20
N LEU A 39 -14.02 -7.74 -2.29
CA LEU A 39 -14.68 -8.38 -3.43
C LEU A 39 -15.41 -9.67 -3.05
N ASP A 40 -14.97 -10.35 -2.00
CA ASP A 40 -15.60 -11.55 -1.43
C ASP A 40 -16.98 -11.27 -0.80
N ARG A 41 -17.32 -10.00 -0.58
CA ARG A 41 -18.59 -9.53 -0.01
C ARG A 41 -19.35 -8.60 -0.95
N ASP A 42 -18.92 -8.50 -2.20
CA ASP A 42 -19.52 -7.69 -3.26
C ASP A 42 -19.58 -6.18 -2.96
N TYR A 43 -18.69 -5.64 -2.12
CA TYR A 43 -18.68 -4.19 -1.87
C TYR A 43 -18.12 -3.41 -3.07
N ALA A 44 -17.33 -4.07 -3.91
CA ALA A 44 -16.97 -3.62 -5.25
C ALA A 44 -17.07 -4.80 -6.24
N VAL A 45 -17.00 -4.49 -7.54
CA VAL A 45 -17.05 -5.49 -8.62
C VAL A 45 -15.82 -5.28 -9.51
N PHE A 46 -14.95 -6.29 -9.58
CA PHE A 46 -13.69 -6.23 -10.33
C PHE A 46 -13.88 -5.82 -11.79
N ALA A 47 -14.84 -6.43 -12.48
CA ALA A 47 -15.14 -6.13 -13.89
C ALA A 47 -15.45 -4.65 -14.14
N ASN A 48 -15.97 -3.92 -13.14
CA ASN A 48 -16.28 -2.50 -13.31
C ASN A 48 -15.02 -1.63 -13.35
N TYR A 49 -13.93 -2.03 -12.68
CA TYR A 49 -12.68 -1.27 -12.65
C TYR A 49 -11.49 -1.93 -13.38
N ALA A 50 -11.65 -3.13 -13.94
CA ALA A 50 -10.55 -3.89 -14.56
C ALA A 50 -9.76 -3.06 -15.60
N ASP A 51 -10.44 -2.28 -16.44
CA ASP A 51 -9.82 -1.41 -17.45
C ASP A 51 -8.95 -0.28 -16.88
N HIS A 52 -9.02 -0.05 -15.57
CA HIS A 52 -8.22 0.93 -14.85
C HIS A 52 -7.01 0.28 -14.16
N LEU A 53 -7.03 -1.03 -13.92
CA LEU A 53 -5.99 -1.71 -13.13
C LEU A 53 -4.64 -1.72 -13.86
N GLY A 54 -4.62 -2.17 -15.12
CA GLY A 54 -3.40 -2.21 -15.93
C GLY A 54 -2.76 -0.81 -16.09
N PRO A 55 -3.51 0.21 -16.53
CA PRO A 55 -2.99 1.56 -16.68
C PRO A 55 -2.53 2.23 -15.37
N LEU A 56 -2.96 1.77 -14.20
CA LEU A 56 -2.55 2.35 -12.91
C LEU A 56 -1.04 2.15 -12.66
N GLY A 57 -0.48 1.00 -13.08
CA GLY A 57 0.95 0.70 -12.92
C GLY A 57 1.33 -0.05 -11.65
N ALA A 58 0.38 -0.42 -10.79
CA ALA A 58 0.66 -1.31 -9.66
C ALA A 58 1.07 -2.71 -10.18
N LYS A 59 2.05 -3.36 -9.54
CA LYS A 59 2.49 -4.71 -9.92
C LYS A 59 1.81 -5.82 -9.16
N GLY A 60 1.21 -5.51 -8.00
CA GLY A 60 0.39 -6.44 -7.24
C GLY A 60 -1.06 -5.96 -7.08
N ILE A 61 -1.99 -6.90 -6.86
CA ILE A 61 -3.33 -6.62 -6.36
C ILE A 61 -3.64 -7.52 -5.17
N ARG A 62 -3.97 -6.94 -4.01
CA ARG A 62 -4.31 -7.70 -2.79
C ARG A 62 -5.81 -7.91 -2.69
N LEU A 63 -6.28 -9.14 -2.47
CA LEU A 63 -7.71 -9.46 -2.35
C LEU A 63 -7.97 -10.70 -1.49
N GLN A 64 -9.20 -10.86 -1.01
CA GLN A 64 -9.65 -12.06 -0.31
C GLN A 64 -9.98 -13.20 -1.26
N GLY A 65 -9.58 -14.42 -0.90
CA GLY A 65 -9.97 -15.66 -1.59
C GLY A 65 -11.43 -16.05 -1.35
N GLY A 66 -12.03 -15.58 -0.25
CA GLY A 66 -13.46 -15.69 0.03
C GLY A 66 -13.94 -17.13 0.18
N TRP A 67 -13.62 -17.79 1.31
CA TRP A 67 -14.02 -19.19 1.54
C TRP A 67 -15.54 -19.40 1.43
N ALA A 68 -16.35 -18.62 2.15
CA ALA A 68 -17.81 -18.67 2.06
C ALA A 68 -18.36 -18.37 0.65
N LYS A 69 -17.65 -17.54 -0.13
CA LYS A 69 -18.10 -17.15 -1.48
C LYS A 69 -17.76 -18.20 -2.53
N THR A 70 -16.62 -18.86 -2.38
CA THR A 70 -16.15 -19.91 -3.30
C THR A 70 -16.64 -21.30 -2.90
N GLU A 71 -17.20 -21.48 -1.70
CA GLU A 71 -17.77 -22.74 -1.24
C GLU A 71 -19.13 -22.48 -0.55
N THR A 72 -20.16 -22.19 -1.35
CA THR A 72 -21.52 -21.88 -0.86
C THR A 72 -22.24 -23.12 -0.31
N SER A 73 -21.83 -24.31 -0.73
CA SER A 73 -22.32 -25.61 -0.26
C SER A 73 -21.14 -26.51 0.11
N GLN A 74 -21.26 -27.26 1.22
CA GLN A 74 -20.16 -28.07 1.74
C GLN A 74 -19.55 -29.00 0.68
N GLY A 75 -18.27 -28.82 0.40
CA GLY A 75 -17.47 -29.61 -0.55
C GLY A 75 -17.70 -29.27 -2.02
N VAL A 76 -18.50 -28.25 -2.35
CA VAL A 76 -18.78 -27.82 -3.72
C VAL A 76 -18.20 -26.44 -3.95
N TYR A 77 -17.20 -26.36 -4.83
CA TYR A 77 -16.51 -25.11 -5.12
C TYR A 77 -17.03 -24.41 -6.37
N GLU A 78 -17.29 -23.10 -6.24
CA GLU A 78 -17.69 -22.19 -7.30
C GLU A 78 -16.58 -21.16 -7.53
N TRP A 79 -15.70 -21.44 -8.49
CA TRP A 79 -14.48 -20.64 -8.69
C TRP A 79 -14.62 -19.46 -9.65
N GLN A 80 -15.67 -19.42 -10.50
CA GLN A 80 -15.77 -18.49 -11.62
C GLN A 80 -15.53 -17.03 -11.21
N TRP A 81 -16.08 -16.59 -10.08
CA TRP A 81 -15.88 -15.23 -9.58
C TRP A 81 -14.40 -14.90 -9.33
N LEU A 82 -13.65 -15.83 -8.72
CA LEU A 82 -12.24 -15.63 -8.42
C LEU A 82 -11.37 -15.88 -9.66
N ASP A 83 -11.77 -16.80 -10.55
CA ASP A 83 -11.15 -17.00 -11.87
C ASP A 83 -11.11 -15.68 -12.66
N ASP A 84 -12.25 -15.00 -12.78
CA ASP A 84 -12.36 -13.73 -13.51
C ASP A 84 -11.39 -12.66 -12.98
N ILE A 85 -11.16 -12.64 -11.66
CA ILE A 85 -10.27 -11.67 -11.03
C ILE A 85 -8.79 -12.06 -11.22
N VAL A 86 -8.45 -13.32 -10.94
CA VAL A 86 -7.06 -13.82 -11.04
C VAL A 86 -6.59 -13.75 -12.49
N ASP A 87 -7.40 -14.19 -13.43
CA ASP A 87 -7.07 -14.17 -14.86
C ASP A 87 -7.06 -12.75 -15.41
N GLY A 88 -8.05 -11.94 -15.03
CA GLY A 88 -8.13 -10.54 -15.45
C GLY A 88 -6.94 -9.72 -14.99
N ALA A 89 -6.53 -9.84 -13.72
CA ALA A 89 -5.36 -9.15 -13.19
C ALA A 89 -4.07 -9.64 -13.85
N SER A 90 -3.89 -10.97 -13.96
CA SER A 90 -2.69 -11.57 -14.54
C SER A 90 -2.51 -11.16 -16.01
N ALA A 91 -3.59 -11.12 -16.79
CA ALA A 91 -3.56 -10.68 -18.19
C ALA A 91 -3.13 -9.21 -18.36
N LEU A 92 -3.30 -8.39 -17.32
CA LEU A 92 -2.87 -6.98 -17.29
C LEU A 92 -1.44 -6.81 -16.78
N GLY A 93 -0.73 -7.90 -16.46
CA GLY A 93 0.61 -7.85 -15.86
C GLY A 93 0.62 -7.47 -14.38
N VAL A 94 -0.52 -7.63 -13.70
CA VAL A 94 -0.70 -7.41 -12.26
C VAL A 94 -0.83 -8.74 -11.54
N LYS A 95 0.04 -8.98 -10.57
CA LYS A 95 0.13 -10.26 -9.87
C LYS A 95 -0.85 -10.30 -8.68
N PRO A 96 -1.76 -11.28 -8.61
CA PRO A 96 -2.63 -11.40 -7.44
C PRO A 96 -1.85 -11.83 -6.20
N TRP A 97 -2.19 -11.20 -5.07
CA TRP A 97 -1.83 -11.58 -3.72
C TRP A 97 -3.14 -11.93 -3.00
N ILE A 98 -3.33 -13.22 -2.69
CA ILE A 98 -4.60 -13.72 -2.17
C ILE A 98 -4.51 -13.94 -0.66
N GLN A 99 -5.42 -13.30 0.07
CA GLN A 99 -5.66 -13.56 1.47
C GLN A 99 -6.66 -14.72 1.65
N LEU A 100 -6.23 -15.78 2.31
CA LEU A 100 -7.02 -16.93 2.72
C LEU A 100 -7.88 -16.53 3.93
N SER A 101 -9.11 -16.11 3.66
CA SER A 101 -10.11 -15.67 4.64
C SER A 101 -11.52 -15.65 4.00
N TYR A 102 -12.58 -15.35 4.72
CA TYR A 102 -12.75 -15.48 6.17
C TYR A 102 -13.34 -16.88 6.45
N GLY A 103 -14.23 -17.02 7.44
CA GLY A 103 -14.91 -18.26 7.77
C GLY A 103 -16.00 -18.64 6.75
N ASN A 104 -16.61 -19.80 6.98
CA ASN A 104 -17.70 -20.31 6.16
C ASN A 104 -18.88 -20.82 7.03
N PRO A 105 -19.99 -20.07 7.10
CA PRO A 105 -21.18 -20.44 7.87
C PRO A 105 -21.88 -21.71 7.41
N ALA A 106 -21.54 -22.26 6.24
CA ALA A 106 -22.04 -23.57 5.81
C ALA A 106 -21.57 -24.70 6.74
N TYR A 107 -20.51 -24.48 7.52
CA TYR A 107 -19.96 -25.43 8.49
C TYR A 107 -20.26 -24.99 9.94
N PRO A 108 -20.85 -25.85 10.79
CA PRO A 108 -20.95 -25.57 12.21
C PRO A 108 -19.56 -25.31 12.81
N GLY A 109 -19.37 -24.16 13.47
CA GLY A 109 -18.07 -23.73 13.97
C GLY A 109 -17.06 -23.35 12.88
N GLY A 110 -17.52 -23.00 11.67
CA GLY A 110 -16.69 -22.55 10.55
C GLY A 110 -16.34 -21.06 10.54
N GLY A 111 -16.73 -20.33 11.58
CA GLY A 111 -16.57 -18.88 11.63
C GLY A 111 -17.61 -18.14 10.78
N ASP A 112 -17.33 -16.86 10.51
CA ASP A 112 -18.15 -16.00 9.67
C ASP A 112 -17.31 -15.25 8.65
N TYR A 113 -17.96 -14.70 7.63
CA TYR A 113 -17.29 -14.00 6.54
C TYR A 113 -17.19 -12.47 6.75
N GLY A 114 -17.56 -11.98 7.94
CA GLY A 114 -17.56 -10.56 8.29
C GLY A 114 -16.19 -10.04 8.69
N LEU A 115 -16.05 -8.71 8.72
CA LEU A 115 -14.89 -8.06 9.31
C LEU A 115 -14.80 -8.43 10.81
N GLY A 116 -13.60 -8.80 11.27
CA GLY A 116 -13.39 -9.29 12.63
C GLY A 116 -14.04 -10.66 12.90
N GLY A 117 -14.42 -11.41 11.86
CA GLY A 117 -15.09 -12.69 11.99
C GLY A 117 -14.29 -13.76 12.74
N GLY A 118 -15.00 -14.79 13.22
CA GLY A 118 -14.42 -15.92 13.95
C GLY A 118 -13.56 -16.86 13.11
N LEU A 119 -12.52 -17.43 13.70
CA LEU A 119 -11.77 -18.53 13.08
C LEU A 119 -12.62 -19.81 13.02
N PRO A 120 -12.37 -20.74 12.08
CA PRO A 120 -12.92 -22.08 12.16
C PRO A 120 -12.37 -22.81 13.42
N THR A 121 -13.27 -23.39 14.21
CA THR A 121 -12.96 -24.03 15.52
C THR A 121 -13.36 -25.49 15.62
N SER A 122 -14.38 -25.94 14.86
CA SER A 122 -14.80 -27.34 14.91
C SER A 122 -13.87 -28.24 14.10
N PRO A 123 -13.69 -29.53 14.46
CA PRO A 123 -12.87 -30.46 13.68
C PRO A 123 -13.31 -30.57 12.22
N ASP A 124 -14.62 -30.58 11.96
CA ASP A 124 -15.17 -30.67 10.60
C ASP A 124 -14.91 -29.39 9.80
N ALA A 125 -15.05 -28.22 10.42
CA ALA A 125 -14.75 -26.94 9.79
C ALA A 125 -13.25 -26.78 9.50
N LEU A 126 -12.37 -27.19 10.43
CA LEU A 126 -10.93 -27.18 10.23
C LEU A 126 -10.51 -28.16 9.12
N ALA A 127 -11.17 -29.31 9.01
CA ALA A 127 -10.93 -30.24 7.91
C ALA A 127 -11.43 -29.68 6.56
N ALA A 128 -12.53 -28.93 6.57
CA ALA A 128 -13.03 -28.23 5.38
C ALA A 128 -12.12 -27.08 4.95
N TRP A 129 -11.63 -26.29 5.90
CA TRP A 129 -10.60 -25.27 5.69
C TRP A 129 -9.39 -25.86 4.97
N ASP A 130 -8.87 -27.01 5.42
CA ASP A 130 -7.71 -27.65 4.78
C ASP A 130 -7.96 -27.99 3.32
N ARG A 131 -9.13 -28.57 3.02
CA ARG A 131 -9.51 -28.94 1.64
C ARG A 131 -9.65 -27.70 0.77
N TRP A 132 -10.24 -26.62 1.32
CA TRP A 132 -10.39 -25.37 0.59
C TRP A 132 -9.03 -24.70 0.31
N VAL A 133 -8.13 -24.66 1.30
CA VAL A 133 -6.76 -24.14 1.13
C VAL A 133 -5.99 -24.98 0.10
N GLU A 134 -6.09 -26.30 0.16
CA GLU A 134 -5.46 -27.17 -0.84
C GLU A 134 -6.02 -26.92 -2.23
N ALA A 135 -7.34 -26.80 -2.37
CA ALA A 135 -8.00 -26.58 -3.65
C ALA A 135 -7.70 -25.19 -4.26
N ILE A 136 -7.67 -24.12 -3.45
CA ILE A 136 -7.40 -22.77 -3.96
C ILE A 136 -5.92 -22.63 -4.37
N VAL A 137 -4.98 -23.21 -3.61
CA VAL A 137 -3.55 -23.16 -3.94
C VAL A 137 -3.26 -24.02 -5.17
N ASP A 138 -3.81 -25.22 -5.28
CA ASP A 138 -3.65 -26.09 -6.45
C ASP A 138 -4.20 -25.42 -7.72
N ARG A 139 -5.34 -24.74 -7.60
CA ARG A 139 -6.01 -24.08 -8.73
C ARG A 139 -5.23 -22.88 -9.28
N TYR A 140 -4.68 -22.04 -8.41
CA TYR A 140 -4.10 -20.75 -8.80
C TYR A 140 -2.58 -20.66 -8.64
N GLY A 141 -1.91 -21.70 -8.13
CA GLY A 141 -0.47 -21.70 -7.85
C GLY A 141 0.45 -21.43 -9.05
N ASP A 142 -0.07 -21.46 -10.27
CA ASP A 142 0.65 -21.08 -11.50
C ASP A 142 0.65 -19.56 -11.76
N ARG A 143 -0.27 -18.82 -11.15
CA ARG A 143 -0.46 -17.35 -11.30
C ARG A 143 -0.28 -16.60 -9.97
N VAL A 144 -0.48 -17.28 -8.85
CA VAL A 144 -0.45 -16.73 -7.49
C VAL A 144 0.59 -17.49 -6.68
N ASP A 145 1.52 -16.76 -6.06
CA ASP A 145 2.52 -17.30 -5.14
C ASP A 145 2.62 -16.49 -3.85
N GLN A 146 1.68 -15.58 -3.60
CA GLN A 146 1.60 -14.79 -2.38
C GLN A 146 0.28 -15.08 -1.68
N TRP A 147 0.36 -15.81 -0.56
CA TRP A 147 -0.78 -16.25 0.23
C TRP A 147 -0.73 -15.65 1.62
N GLU A 148 -1.70 -14.83 1.97
CA GLU A 148 -1.82 -14.24 3.31
C GLU A 148 -2.86 -14.98 4.13
N VAL A 149 -2.54 -15.37 5.36
CA VAL A 149 -3.47 -16.17 6.17
C VAL A 149 -4.27 -15.26 7.09
N TRP A 150 -5.58 -15.21 6.86
CA TRP A 150 -6.55 -14.41 7.61
C TRP A 150 -6.39 -12.88 7.47
N ASN A 151 -7.33 -12.14 8.07
CA ASN A 151 -7.34 -10.67 8.15
C ASN A 151 -7.59 -10.22 9.58
N GLU A 152 -6.72 -9.36 10.11
CA GLU A 152 -6.91 -8.64 11.37
C GLU A 152 -7.48 -9.54 12.48
N PRO A 153 -6.81 -10.67 12.81
CA PRO A 153 -7.29 -11.56 13.86
C PRO A 153 -7.33 -10.85 15.23
N ASP A 154 -6.59 -9.74 15.39
CA ASP A 154 -6.61 -8.84 16.54
C ASP A 154 -7.92 -8.04 16.70
N LEU A 155 -8.76 -7.94 15.65
CA LEU A 155 -10.09 -7.34 15.72
C LEU A 155 -11.21 -8.36 15.99
N ASN A 156 -10.88 -9.61 16.31
CA ASN A 156 -11.85 -10.67 16.45
C ASN A 156 -12.87 -10.38 17.57
N HIS A 157 -14.16 -10.39 17.22
CA HIS A 157 -15.24 -10.06 18.15
C HIS A 157 -15.94 -11.30 18.75
N THR A 158 -15.38 -12.49 18.51
CA THR A 158 -15.97 -13.78 18.92
C THR A 158 -15.10 -14.56 19.90
N ASP A 159 -13.99 -13.97 20.37
CA ASP A 159 -12.99 -14.59 21.24
C ASP A 159 -12.46 -15.95 20.70
N THR A 160 -12.41 -16.12 19.38
CA THR A 160 -11.95 -17.34 18.69
C THR A 160 -10.60 -17.18 17.98
N ALA A 161 -10.03 -15.97 18.02
CA ALA A 161 -8.78 -15.66 17.35
C ALA A 161 -7.73 -15.10 18.32
N GLY A 162 -7.60 -15.68 19.52
CA GLY A 162 -6.45 -15.37 20.38
C GLY A 162 -5.13 -15.66 19.65
N ALA A 163 -4.03 -14.99 20.03
CA ALA A 163 -2.75 -15.13 19.32
C ALA A 163 -2.30 -16.59 19.16
N ALA A 164 -2.55 -17.44 20.16
CA ALA A 164 -2.27 -18.89 20.09
C ALA A 164 -3.21 -19.65 19.13
N ASP A 165 -4.49 -19.28 19.07
CA ASP A 165 -5.47 -19.87 18.14
C ASP A 165 -5.13 -19.52 16.69
N TYR A 166 -4.80 -18.25 16.46
CA TYR A 166 -4.34 -17.78 15.15
C TYR A 166 -3.00 -18.42 14.76
N ALA A 167 -2.03 -18.54 15.68
CA ALA A 167 -0.78 -19.25 15.42
C ALA A 167 -1.01 -20.71 14.99
N ALA A 168 -1.97 -21.40 15.61
CA ALA A 168 -2.34 -22.76 15.23
C ALA A 168 -2.95 -22.82 13.81
N LEU A 169 -3.87 -21.91 13.48
CA LEU A 169 -4.46 -21.83 12.13
C LEU A 169 -3.42 -21.43 11.07
N PHE A 170 -2.54 -20.48 11.38
CA PHE A 170 -1.45 -20.06 10.51
C PHE A 170 -0.53 -21.23 10.17
N ILE A 171 0.01 -21.93 11.18
CA ILE A 171 0.91 -23.08 10.97
C ILE A 171 0.22 -24.18 10.16
N ARG A 172 -1.05 -24.47 10.45
CA ARG A 172 -1.87 -25.45 9.73
C ARG A 172 -1.98 -25.08 8.24
N THR A 173 -2.31 -23.83 7.96
CA THR A 173 -2.50 -23.30 6.60
C THR A 173 -1.18 -23.24 5.84
N ALA A 174 -0.14 -22.67 6.44
CA ALA A 174 1.19 -22.52 5.83
C ALA A 174 1.79 -23.87 5.41
N ARG A 175 1.61 -24.93 6.21
CA ARG A 175 2.04 -26.29 5.86
C ARG A 175 1.29 -26.88 4.67
N ILE A 176 0.02 -26.52 4.48
CA ILE A 176 -0.75 -26.95 3.30
C ILE A 176 -0.25 -26.21 2.07
N VAL A 177 -0.13 -24.88 2.17
CA VAL A 177 0.40 -24.04 1.08
C VAL A 177 1.77 -24.56 0.64
N ARG A 178 2.73 -24.73 1.56
CA ARG A 178 4.09 -25.23 1.23
C ARG A 178 4.13 -26.67 0.73
N ARG A 179 3.13 -27.50 1.05
CA ARG A 179 3.03 -28.85 0.50
C ARG A 179 2.60 -28.83 -0.98
N VAL A 180 1.64 -27.97 -1.31
CA VAL A 180 1.08 -27.86 -2.67
C VAL A 180 1.99 -27.01 -3.57
N GLN A 181 2.51 -25.90 -3.04
CA GLN A 181 3.38 -24.95 -3.74
C GLN A 181 4.61 -24.64 -2.85
N PRO A 182 5.70 -25.42 -2.98
CA PRO A 182 6.87 -25.32 -2.11
C PRO A 182 7.55 -23.94 -2.03
N ASP A 183 7.53 -23.18 -3.12
CA ASP A 183 8.21 -21.88 -3.23
C ASP A 183 7.27 -20.68 -2.98
N ALA A 184 6.04 -20.92 -2.53
CA ALA A 184 5.07 -19.84 -2.27
C ALA A 184 5.48 -18.97 -1.07
N GLY A 185 5.26 -17.67 -1.16
CA GLY A 185 5.29 -16.75 -0.03
C GLY A 185 4.03 -16.90 0.83
N VAL A 186 4.22 -17.10 2.14
CA VAL A 186 3.15 -17.21 3.13
C VAL A 186 3.25 -16.06 4.12
N TYR A 187 2.23 -15.20 4.13
CA TYR A 187 2.18 -13.99 4.93
C TYR A 187 1.25 -14.14 6.11
N ALA A 188 1.66 -13.59 7.26
CA ALA A 188 0.92 -13.66 8.50
C ALA A 188 0.29 -12.32 8.90
N LEU A 189 -0.70 -12.45 9.77
CA LEU A 189 -1.44 -11.42 10.50
C LEU A 189 -2.46 -10.64 9.67
N ALA A 190 -2.01 -9.84 8.70
CA ALA A 190 -2.80 -8.67 8.27
C ALA A 190 -3.26 -7.86 9.49
N LEU A 191 -2.31 -7.55 10.38
CA LEU A 191 -2.54 -6.97 11.71
C LEU A 191 -3.25 -5.61 11.61
N ALA A 192 -4.30 -5.34 12.38
CA ALA A 192 -4.88 -4.01 12.41
C ALA A 192 -3.94 -3.01 13.10
N ASP A 193 -3.74 -3.13 14.42
CA ASP A 193 -2.87 -2.23 15.18
C ASP A 193 -2.26 -2.81 16.46
N ASP A 194 -2.69 -4.00 16.91
CA ASP A 194 -2.22 -4.57 18.18
C ASP A 194 -0.85 -5.24 18.06
N VAL A 195 0.22 -4.47 18.29
CA VAL A 195 1.60 -4.99 18.25
C VAL A 195 1.90 -6.00 19.36
N ASP A 196 1.18 -5.97 20.49
CA ASP A 196 1.34 -6.96 21.56
C ASP A 196 0.72 -8.30 21.13
N TYR A 197 -0.39 -8.28 20.39
CA TYR A 197 -0.94 -9.46 19.72
C TYR A 197 0.09 -10.07 18.75
N ALA A 198 0.72 -9.26 17.90
CA ALA A 198 1.74 -9.72 16.96
C ALA A 198 2.94 -10.36 17.69
N ARG A 199 3.40 -9.74 18.78
CA ARG A 199 4.46 -10.29 19.63
C ARG A 199 4.07 -11.66 20.22
N ALA A 200 2.87 -11.76 20.78
CA ALA A 200 2.37 -13.03 21.31
C ALA A 200 2.26 -14.11 20.23
N PHE A 201 1.83 -13.75 19.01
CA PHE A 201 1.81 -14.67 17.87
C PHE A 201 3.22 -15.16 17.51
N PHE A 202 4.22 -14.27 17.47
CA PHE A 202 5.61 -14.66 17.20
C PHE A 202 6.15 -15.61 18.27
N ASP A 203 5.91 -15.33 19.55
CA ASP A 203 6.32 -16.19 20.66
C ASP A 203 5.70 -17.60 20.52
N GLU A 204 4.43 -17.68 20.15
CA GLU A 204 3.71 -18.93 19.93
C GLU A 204 4.26 -19.73 18.73
N VAL A 205 4.56 -19.08 17.60
CA VAL A 205 5.15 -19.76 16.43
C VAL A 205 6.59 -20.19 16.70
N ALA A 206 7.37 -19.37 17.41
CA ALA A 206 8.73 -19.68 17.84
C ALA A 206 8.79 -20.87 18.79
N ALA A 207 7.89 -20.92 19.79
CA ALA A 207 7.80 -22.03 20.73
C ALA A 207 7.47 -23.38 20.05
N ARG A 208 6.89 -23.36 18.85
CA ARG A 208 6.61 -24.54 18.01
C ARG A 208 7.70 -24.82 16.96
N GLU A 209 8.78 -24.05 16.97
CA GLU A 209 9.90 -24.14 16.00
C GLU A 209 9.44 -23.95 14.54
N GLN A 210 8.42 -23.12 14.31
CA GLN A 210 7.78 -22.94 13.00
C GLN A 210 8.00 -21.55 12.37
N LEU A 211 8.93 -20.72 12.85
CA LEU A 211 9.18 -19.39 12.28
C LEU A 211 9.52 -19.42 10.78
N HIS A 212 10.13 -20.52 10.31
CA HIS A 212 10.46 -20.76 8.90
C HIS A 212 9.24 -20.85 7.97
N LEU A 213 8.02 -20.90 8.51
CA LEU A 213 6.78 -20.87 7.73
C LEU A 213 6.32 -19.45 7.39
N ILE A 214 6.93 -18.42 7.98
CA ILE A 214 6.58 -17.01 7.77
C ILE A 214 7.57 -16.41 6.78
N ASP A 215 7.08 -15.93 5.63
CA ASP A 215 7.90 -15.16 4.67
C ASP A 215 7.76 -13.66 4.89
N ALA A 216 6.58 -13.22 5.32
CA ALA A 216 6.34 -11.83 5.70
C ALA A 216 5.22 -11.71 6.74
N VAL A 217 5.21 -10.59 7.44
CA VAL A 217 4.07 -10.12 8.21
C VAL A 217 3.49 -8.87 7.58
N THR A 218 2.18 -8.79 7.57
CA THR A 218 1.45 -7.67 7.01
C THR A 218 0.69 -6.94 8.12
N PHE A 219 0.53 -5.62 7.97
CA PHE A 219 -0.13 -4.76 8.95
C PHE A 219 -0.90 -3.64 8.25
N HIS A 220 -1.92 -3.09 8.91
CA HIS A 220 -2.89 -2.12 8.39
C HIS A 220 -2.91 -0.85 9.23
N SER A 221 -1.89 -0.01 9.08
CA SER A 221 -1.74 1.17 9.94
C SER A 221 -2.31 2.43 9.29
N TYR A 222 -3.25 3.08 9.99
CA TYR A 222 -3.92 4.31 9.58
C TYR A 222 -3.68 5.46 10.58
N PRO A 223 -2.46 6.03 10.61
CA PRO A 223 -2.15 7.13 11.53
C PRO A 223 -2.82 8.44 11.09
N ASP A 224 -2.91 9.39 12.02
CA ASP A 224 -3.36 10.75 11.70
C ASP A 224 -2.38 11.42 10.71
N ASN A 225 -1.10 11.45 11.08
CA ASN A 225 -0.03 11.89 10.20
C ASN A 225 0.48 10.71 9.35
N PRO A 226 0.35 10.76 8.00
CA PRO A 226 0.71 9.64 7.11
C PRO A 226 2.19 9.22 7.22
N ASP A 227 3.07 10.10 7.68
CA ASP A 227 4.51 9.84 7.77
C ASP A 227 4.89 8.95 8.99
N SER A 228 3.96 8.70 9.92
CA SER A 228 4.25 7.87 11.09
C SER A 228 4.45 6.40 10.72
N THR A 229 5.68 5.91 10.85
CA THR A 229 6.08 4.53 10.49
C THR A 229 6.52 3.72 11.72
N GLU A 230 6.08 4.11 12.92
CA GLU A 230 6.54 3.51 14.19
C GLU A 230 6.24 2.00 14.28
N ILE A 231 5.06 1.58 13.82
CA ILE A 231 4.66 0.16 13.80
C ILE A 231 5.66 -0.72 13.03
N VAL A 232 6.28 -0.20 11.96
CA VAL A 232 7.29 -0.93 11.19
C VAL A 232 8.50 -1.24 12.08
N ASP A 233 8.94 -0.26 12.86
CA ASP A 233 10.11 -0.40 13.74
C ASP A 233 9.80 -1.32 14.93
N GLN A 234 8.56 -1.26 15.45
CA GLN A 234 8.08 -2.14 16.52
C GLN A 234 8.00 -3.60 16.03
N LEU A 235 7.38 -3.85 14.87
CA LEU A 235 7.30 -5.20 14.29
C LEU A 235 8.68 -5.78 13.98
N ARG A 236 9.55 -5.02 13.30
CA ARG A 236 10.94 -5.48 13.01
C ARG A 236 11.71 -5.82 14.29
N ARG A 237 11.49 -5.07 15.38
CA ARG A 237 12.09 -5.38 16.68
C ARG A 237 11.58 -6.70 17.25
N HIS A 238 10.27 -6.92 17.28
CA HIS A 238 9.70 -8.18 17.79
C HIS A 238 10.07 -9.39 16.96
N ILE A 239 10.17 -9.24 15.63
CA ILE A 239 10.69 -10.29 14.73
C ILE A 239 12.13 -10.65 15.11
N ALA A 240 12.99 -9.65 15.32
CA ALA A 240 14.37 -9.88 15.72
C ALA A 240 14.49 -10.52 17.11
N GLU A 241 13.61 -10.17 18.06
CA GLU A 241 13.57 -10.73 19.42
C GLU A 241 13.31 -12.24 19.43
N VAL A 242 12.49 -12.75 18.50
CA VAL A 242 12.25 -14.19 18.33
C VAL A 242 13.24 -14.88 17.38
N GLY A 243 14.21 -14.14 16.83
CA GLY A 243 15.18 -14.65 15.86
C GLY A 243 14.59 -14.93 14.47
N GLY A 244 13.50 -14.24 14.11
CA GLY A 244 12.93 -14.29 12.77
C GLY A 244 13.72 -13.46 11.76
N ASP A 245 13.63 -13.84 10.49
CA ASP A 245 14.25 -13.15 9.35
C ASP A 245 13.25 -13.11 8.19
N PHE A 246 12.10 -12.49 8.44
CA PHE A 246 11.00 -12.36 7.48
C PHE A 246 10.56 -10.90 7.35
N ASP A 247 9.97 -10.59 6.20
CA ASP A 247 9.68 -9.22 5.80
C ASP A 247 8.53 -8.58 6.59
N VAL A 248 8.51 -7.25 6.62
CA VAL A 248 7.36 -6.45 7.08
C VAL A 248 6.77 -5.72 5.87
N ARG A 249 5.46 -5.85 5.65
CA ARG A 249 4.75 -5.30 4.49
C ARG A 249 3.53 -4.49 4.92
N GLN A 250 3.29 -3.35 4.28
CA GLN A 250 2.04 -2.62 4.47
C GLN A 250 0.93 -3.30 3.66
N GLY A 251 -0.02 -3.92 4.36
CA GLY A 251 -1.07 -4.74 3.75
C GLY A 251 -2.31 -3.94 3.36
N GLU A 252 -2.60 -2.84 4.04
CA GLU A 252 -3.75 -2.00 3.74
C GLU A 252 -3.66 -0.66 4.48
N THR A 253 -3.56 0.42 3.72
CA THR A 253 -3.65 1.78 4.25
C THR A 253 -4.03 2.77 3.17
N GLY A 254 -4.69 3.87 3.54
CA GLY A 254 -5.14 4.88 2.60
C GLY A 254 -6.05 5.90 3.27
N ALA A 255 -6.25 7.04 2.60
CA ALA A 255 -7.14 8.08 3.06
C ALA A 255 -8.50 8.02 2.36
N THR A 256 -9.54 8.42 3.09
CA THR A 256 -10.88 8.64 2.53
C THR A 256 -10.89 9.95 1.74
N SER A 257 -11.65 10.00 0.65
CA SER A 257 -11.83 11.22 -0.17
C SER A 257 -12.96 12.14 0.31
N GLY A 258 -13.62 11.78 1.41
CA GLY A 258 -14.74 12.51 1.99
C GLY A 258 -14.91 12.17 3.47
N TYR A 259 -15.67 13.01 4.18
CA TYR A 259 -16.02 12.75 5.58
C TYR A 259 -16.71 11.40 5.74
N GLN A 260 -16.34 10.64 6.78
CA GLN A 260 -16.97 9.38 7.15
C GLN A 260 -17.15 9.27 8.66
N ASP A 261 -18.27 8.68 9.09
CA ASP A 261 -18.58 8.44 10.51
C ASP A 261 -18.00 7.13 11.04
N TYR A 262 -17.45 6.27 10.18
CA TYR A 262 -16.99 4.92 10.51
C TYR A 262 -15.65 4.61 9.85
N PHE A 263 -14.99 3.56 10.36
CA PHE A 263 -13.70 3.03 9.90
C PHE A 263 -12.49 3.93 10.16
N ALA A 264 -11.32 3.45 9.72
CA ALA A 264 -10.08 4.19 9.81
C ALA A 264 -10.20 5.60 9.22
N LEU A 265 -9.66 6.58 9.95
CA LEU A 265 -9.72 8.01 9.67
C LEU A 265 -11.13 8.66 9.74
N GLN A 266 -12.09 8.03 10.43
CA GLN A 266 -13.41 8.60 10.72
C GLN A 266 -13.37 9.95 11.46
N GLY A 267 -14.43 10.74 11.31
CA GLY A 267 -14.64 12.00 12.02
C GLY A 267 -13.74 13.15 11.56
N ARG A 268 -13.00 12.98 10.46
CA ARG A 268 -12.03 13.94 9.95
C ARG A 268 -12.57 14.67 8.72
N HIS A 269 -12.19 15.95 8.60
CA HIS A 269 -12.35 16.69 7.35
C HIS A 269 -11.43 16.08 6.30
N MET A 270 -12.03 15.59 5.22
CA MET A 270 -11.36 14.83 4.18
C MET A 270 -11.92 15.23 2.82
N THR A 271 -11.04 15.35 1.85
CA THR A 271 -11.33 15.72 0.47
C THR A 271 -10.49 14.86 -0.46
N GLU A 272 -10.77 14.88 -1.76
CA GLU A 272 -9.91 14.26 -2.76
C GLU A 272 -8.49 14.84 -2.80
N THR A 273 -8.31 16.11 -2.46
CA THR A 273 -6.98 16.74 -2.35
C THR A 273 -6.23 16.15 -1.16
N ILE A 274 -6.86 16.10 0.02
CA ILE A 274 -6.26 15.51 1.22
C ILE A 274 -5.94 14.03 0.98
N GLN A 275 -6.85 13.28 0.35
CA GLN A 275 -6.63 11.88 0.00
C GLN A 275 -5.37 11.70 -0.85
N ALA A 276 -5.22 12.47 -1.93
CA ALA A 276 -4.06 12.36 -2.81
C ALA A 276 -2.75 12.63 -2.06
N LYS A 277 -2.70 13.70 -1.25
CA LYS A 277 -1.50 14.05 -0.48
C LYS A 277 -1.17 13.03 0.61
N TRP A 278 -2.19 12.59 1.34
CA TRP A 278 -2.04 11.63 2.43
C TRP A 278 -1.51 10.30 1.89
N ASN A 279 -2.10 9.79 0.80
CA ASN A 279 -1.65 8.56 0.15
C ASN A 279 -0.20 8.68 -0.34
N LEU A 280 0.16 9.79 -1.02
CA LEU A 280 1.53 10.01 -1.48
C LEU A 280 2.55 9.99 -0.34
N ARG A 281 2.30 10.75 0.73
CA ARG A 281 3.19 10.81 1.91
C ARG A 281 3.32 9.44 2.55
N ARG A 282 2.20 8.73 2.71
CA ARG A 282 2.17 7.40 3.31
C ARG A 282 3.00 6.39 2.52
N MET A 283 2.82 6.36 1.20
CA MET A 283 3.56 5.49 0.28
C MET A 283 5.07 5.76 0.36
N LEU A 284 5.49 7.02 0.24
CA LEU A 284 6.90 7.38 0.22
C LEU A 284 7.58 7.19 1.59
N ALA A 285 6.90 7.46 2.69
CA ALA A 285 7.43 7.18 4.04
C ALA A 285 7.72 5.69 4.27
N HIS A 286 6.91 4.78 3.68
CA HIS A 286 7.17 3.34 3.72
C HIS A 286 8.27 2.93 2.74
N HIS A 287 8.28 3.51 1.55
CA HIS A 287 9.28 3.23 0.53
C HIS A 287 10.69 3.62 0.99
N ALA A 288 10.85 4.76 1.68
CA ALA A 288 12.11 5.17 2.30
C ALA A 288 12.66 4.12 3.29
N LYS A 289 11.78 3.35 3.93
CA LYS A 289 12.13 2.23 4.83
C LYS A 289 12.19 0.87 4.14
N SER A 290 12.13 0.84 2.81
CA SER A 290 12.09 -0.38 1.98
C SER A 290 10.96 -1.33 2.39
N VAL A 291 9.78 -0.78 2.71
CA VAL A 291 8.59 -1.58 3.05
C VAL A 291 7.70 -1.71 1.80
N PRO A 292 7.47 -2.92 1.27
CA PRO A 292 6.48 -3.16 0.22
C PRO A 292 5.09 -2.69 0.65
N PHE A 293 4.32 -2.16 -0.30
CA PHE A 293 3.15 -1.36 0.04
C PHE A 293 1.93 -1.69 -0.81
N ASN A 294 0.83 -2.00 -0.15
CA ASN A 294 -0.50 -2.09 -0.75
C ASN A 294 -1.32 -0.85 -0.39
N LEU A 295 -1.69 -0.07 -1.41
CA LEU A 295 -2.54 1.10 -1.26
C LEU A 295 -4.01 0.67 -1.20
N PHE A 296 -4.73 1.03 -0.15
CA PHE A 296 -6.16 0.75 -0.01
C PHE A 296 -6.98 1.94 -0.54
N THR A 297 -7.81 1.80 -1.57
CA THR A 297 -8.10 0.62 -2.42
C THR A 297 -8.47 1.08 -3.85
N MET A 298 -8.69 0.17 -4.79
CA MET A 298 -8.92 0.53 -6.21
C MET A 298 -10.17 1.38 -6.44
N ALA A 299 -11.29 1.04 -5.80
CA ALA A 299 -12.59 1.67 -6.04
C ALA A 299 -13.35 1.90 -4.73
N ASP A 300 -14.24 2.89 -4.71
CA ASP A 300 -15.11 3.14 -3.56
C ASP A 300 -16.02 1.94 -3.28
N LEU A 301 -16.13 1.58 -2.00
CA LEU A 301 -16.75 0.34 -1.56
C LEU A 301 -18.16 0.60 -1.02
N HIS A 302 -19.12 -0.20 -1.45
CA HIS A 302 -20.53 -0.14 -1.07
C HIS A 302 -20.85 -1.16 0.02
N TYR A 303 -20.96 -0.70 1.26
CA TYR A 303 -21.27 -1.57 2.39
C TYR A 303 -22.79 -1.78 2.50
N GLN A 304 -23.19 -2.98 2.92
CA GLN A 304 -24.60 -3.36 3.06
C GLN A 304 -25.09 -3.34 4.52
N TRP A 305 -24.34 -2.70 5.42
CA TRP A 305 -24.67 -2.64 6.85
C TRP A 305 -25.49 -1.39 7.17
N GLN A 306 -26.43 -1.51 8.12
CA GLN A 306 -27.49 -0.52 8.41
C GLN A 306 -27.03 0.92 8.74
N LYS A 307 -25.72 1.18 8.85
CA LYS A 307 -25.17 2.49 9.20
C LYS A 307 -24.07 3.01 8.27
N VAL A 308 -23.56 2.18 7.35
CA VAL A 308 -22.49 2.56 6.43
C VAL A 308 -22.90 2.20 5.03
N GLU A 309 -23.11 3.22 4.20
CA GLU A 309 -23.47 3.02 2.80
C GLU A 309 -22.23 2.97 1.90
N MET A 310 -21.17 3.72 2.24
CA MET A 310 -19.98 3.85 1.39
C MET A 310 -18.68 4.01 2.19
N ASN A 311 -17.59 3.45 1.68
CA ASN A 311 -16.20 3.76 2.06
C ASN A 311 -15.49 4.48 0.91
N TYR A 312 -15.15 5.76 1.09
CA TYR A 312 -14.62 6.64 0.03
C TYR A 312 -13.09 6.56 -0.14
N LYS A 313 -12.45 5.47 0.30
CA LYS A 313 -10.99 5.28 0.17
C LYS A 313 -10.54 4.89 -1.24
N GLY A 314 -11.46 4.60 -2.16
CA GLY A 314 -11.15 4.23 -3.53
C GLY A 314 -10.38 5.29 -4.29
N LEU A 315 -9.49 4.86 -5.18
CA LEU A 315 -8.90 5.73 -6.22
C LEU A 315 -9.91 6.09 -7.32
N LEU A 316 -10.93 5.25 -7.48
CA LEU A 316 -12.05 5.45 -8.39
C LEU A 316 -13.33 5.72 -7.60
N ALA A 317 -14.02 6.81 -7.94
CA ALA A 317 -15.36 7.06 -7.44
C ALA A 317 -16.35 6.12 -8.12
N THR A 318 -17.32 5.59 -7.38
CA THR A 318 -18.31 4.64 -7.90
C THR A 318 -19.75 5.17 -7.76
N ASN A 319 -20.60 4.79 -8.71
CA ASN A 319 -22.05 4.99 -8.65
C ASN A 319 -22.70 3.98 -7.70
N ALA A 320 -23.97 4.18 -7.34
CA ALA A 320 -24.74 3.26 -6.48
C ALA A 320 -24.82 1.81 -7.02
N ASP A 321 -24.71 1.61 -8.33
CA ASP A 321 -24.64 0.30 -8.97
C ASP A 321 -23.21 -0.28 -9.04
N LYS A 322 -22.25 0.36 -8.36
CA LYS A 322 -20.82 0.04 -8.30
C LYS A 322 -20.08 0.25 -9.61
N SER A 323 -20.70 0.82 -10.65
CA SER A 323 -20.00 1.24 -11.87
C SER A 323 -19.09 2.43 -11.59
N ILE A 324 -18.06 2.63 -12.40
CA ILE A 324 -17.09 3.72 -12.20
C ILE A 324 -17.70 5.05 -12.65
N ALA A 325 -17.75 6.01 -11.73
CA ALA A 325 -18.21 7.37 -12.01
C ALA A 325 -17.07 8.20 -12.63
N TYR A 326 -15.89 8.22 -11.98
CA TYR A 326 -14.69 8.92 -12.46
C TYR A 326 -13.43 8.48 -11.70
N ARG A 327 -12.26 8.85 -12.23
CA ARG A 327 -10.96 8.71 -11.55
C ARG A 327 -10.73 9.88 -10.61
N LYS A 328 -10.49 9.62 -9.33
CA LYS A 328 -10.16 10.69 -8.36
C LYS A 328 -8.72 11.19 -8.58
N PRO A 329 -8.36 12.40 -8.13
CA PRO A 329 -6.98 12.90 -8.15
C PRO A 329 -5.95 11.92 -7.57
N ALA A 330 -6.33 11.15 -6.53
CA ALA A 330 -5.47 10.13 -5.93
C ALA A 330 -5.04 9.03 -6.91
N TYR A 331 -5.84 8.73 -7.95
CA TYR A 331 -5.46 7.79 -9.01
C TYR A 331 -4.21 8.27 -9.75
N ARG A 332 -4.19 9.53 -10.20
CA ARG A 332 -3.03 10.09 -10.93
C ARG A 332 -1.82 10.25 -10.01
N ALA A 333 -2.05 10.58 -8.74
CA ALA A 333 -0.99 10.66 -7.75
C ALA A 333 -0.30 9.29 -7.56
N ALA A 334 -1.07 8.23 -7.32
CA ALA A 334 -0.56 6.86 -7.21
C ALA A 334 0.14 6.40 -8.50
N GLN A 335 -0.48 6.67 -9.67
CA GLN A 335 0.10 6.35 -10.97
C GLN A 335 1.48 7.01 -11.20
N SER A 336 1.65 8.24 -10.73
CA SER A 336 2.95 8.94 -10.80
C SER A 336 4.00 8.24 -9.94
N VAL A 337 3.64 7.81 -8.72
CA VAL A 337 4.54 7.04 -7.85
C VAL A 337 4.90 5.70 -8.47
N PHE A 338 3.92 4.94 -8.94
CA PHE A 338 4.15 3.62 -9.53
C PHE A 338 5.00 3.67 -10.80
N SER A 339 4.89 4.74 -11.58
CA SER A 339 5.69 4.94 -12.80
C SER A 339 7.13 5.37 -12.52
N VAL A 340 7.34 6.15 -11.45
CA VAL A 340 8.66 6.66 -11.08
C VAL A 340 9.44 5.63 -10.25
N PHE A 341 8.83 5.08 -9.20
CA PHE A 341 9.49 4.29 -8.17
C PHE A 341 9.37 2.79 -8.40
N ASP A 342 9.81 2.28 -9.55
CA ASP A 342 10.00 0.83 -9.71
C ASP A 342 11.35 0.37 -9.13
N ASP A 343 11.70 -0.91 -9.31
CA ASP A 343 12.92 -1.47 -8.71
C ASP A 343 14.23 -0.86 -9.24
N ARG A 344 14.17 0.02 -10.26
CA ARG A 344 15.30 0.80 -10.75
C ARG A 344 15.63 1.97 -9.82
N LEU A 345 14.70 2.47 -9.01
CA LEU A 345 14.94 3.52 -8.02
C LEU A 345 14.78 2.98 -6.61
N LYS A 346 15.91 2.70 -5.95
CA LYS A 346 15.92 2.20 -4.57
C LYS A 346 16.31 3.31 -3.60
N PRO A 347 15.87 3.24 -2.33
CA PRO A 347 16.37 4.13 -1.29
C PRO A 347 17.91 4.07 -1.22
N VAL A 348 18.55 5.24 -1.17
CA VAL A 348 20.00 5.37 -0.98
C VAL A 348 20.28 6.34 0.16
N ALA A 349 21.45 6.18 0.81
CA ALA A 349 21.84 7.06 1.90
C ALA A 349 22.08 8.48 1.38
N LEU A 350 21.42 9.47 1.99
CA LEU A 350 21.74 10.89 1.82
C LEU A 350 22.67 11.33 2.96
N PRO A 351 23.93 11.72 2.68
CA PRO A 351 24.89 12.05 3.73
C PRO A 351 24.41 13.11 4.72
N SER A 352 23.91 14.24 4.22
CA SER A 352 23.15 15.22 5.01
C SER A 352 22.47 16.24 4.09
N TYR A 353 21.51 16.97 4.65
CA TYR A 353 20.91 18.13 4.02
C TYR A 353 20.76 19.28 5.02
N LYS A 354 20.60 20.50 4.49
CA LYS A 354 20.18 21.69 5.25
C LYS A 354 19.11 22.41 4.48
N SER A 355 18.17 23.03 5.19
CA SER A 355 17.15 23.85 4.55
C SER A 355 16.95 25.17 5.28
N THR A 356 16.56 26.20 4.54
CA THR A 356 16.08 27.46 5.10
C THR A 356 14.56 27.46 5.36
N SER A 357 13.88 26.32 5.13
CA SER A 357 12.48 26.15 5.46
C SER A 357 12.23 26.41 6.95
N LEU A 358 11.12 27.09 7.26
CA LEU A 358 10.65 27.27 8.63
C LEU A 358 9.87 26.06 9.17
N ARG A 359 9.40 25.19 8.27
CA ARG A 359 8.70 23.94 8.59
C ARG A 359 9.64 22.75 8.44
N SER A 360 9.39 21.71 9.22
CA SER A 360 10.17 20.48 9.15
C SER A 360 9.97 19.79 7.80
N LEU A 361 11.07 19.39 7.17
CA LEU A 361 11.07 18.70 5.89
C LEU A 361 11.46 17.24 6.06
N ASN A 362 10.69 16.38 5.40
CA ASN A 362 11.15 15.05 5.05
C ASN A 362 11.97 15.18 3.77
N VAL A 363 13.12 14.50 3.71
CA VAL A 363 14.02 14.50 2.54
C VAL A 363 14.62 13.11 2.38
N ASP A 364 14.17 12.37 1.38
CA ASP A 364 14.64 11.01 1.07
C ASP A 364 15.32 10.99 -0.28
N ALA A 365 16.35 10.15 -0.42
CA ALA A 365 17.11 10.00 -1.65
C ALA A 365 16.92 8.61 -2.27
N TYR A 366 16.82 8.59 -3.59
CA TYR A 366 16.62 7.38 -4.39
C TYR A 366 17.57 7.36 -5.58
N GLY A 367 18.00 6.16 -5.97
CA GLY A 367 18.86 5.96 -7.13
C GLY A 367 19.43 4.56 -7.21
N GLN A 368 20.63 4.44 -7.79
CA GLN A 368 21.32 3.18 -8.04
C GLN A 368 22.78 3.27 -7.62
N ASP A 369 23.39 2.13 -7.28
CA ASP A 369 24.81 2.01 -6.91
C ASP A 369 25.24 3.01 -5.80
N GLY A 370 24.33 3.30 -4.87
CA GLY A 370 24.54 4.25 -3.77
C GLY A 370 24.57 5.73 -4.21
N LYS A 371 24.25 6.04 -5.47
CA LYS A 371 24.17 7.40 -6.00
C LYS A 371 22.73 7.85 -6.12
N ALA A 372 22.41 8.99 -5.52
CA ALA A 372 21.08 9.59 -5.63
C ALA A 372 20.89 10.26 -7.01
N SER A 373 19.77 9.99 -7.64
CA SER A 373 19.29 10.65 -8.87
C SER A 373 17.91 11.27 -8.71
N VAL A 374 17.21 10.96 -7.61
CA VAL A 374 15.92 11.53 -7.23
C VAL A 374 15.91 11.84 -5.75
N ILE A 375 15.44 13.03 -5.39
CA ILE A 375 15.22 13.46 -4.00
C ILE A 375 13.74 13.77 -3.84
N ALA A 376 13.07 13.06 -2.94
CA ALA A 376 11.69 13.35 -2.55
C ALA A 376 11.67 14.25 -1.32
N TYR A 377 10.83 15.28 -1.32
CA TYR A 377 10.71 16.19 -0.18
C TYR A 377 9.30 16.76 0.00
N TRP A 378 8.91 17.01 1.26
CA TRP A 378 7.64 17.65 1.65
C TRP A 378 7.66 18.10 3.11
N PHE A 379 6.71 18.95 3.50
CA PHE A 379 6.45 19.26 4.90
C PHE A 379 5.72 18.11 5.60
N PHE A 380 6.32 17.59 6.68
CA PHE A 380 5.79 16.44 7.43
C PHE A 380 5.37 16.78 8.87
N ASP A 381 5.58 18.03 9.30
CA ASP A 381 5.31 18.52 10.66
C ASP A 381 3.82 18.53 11.05
N ALA A 382 2.90 18.34 10.10
CA ALA A 382 1.47 18.19 10.32
C ALA A 382 0.83 17.30 9.24
N PRO A 383 -0.33 16.67 9.50
CA PRO A 383 -1.14 16.03 8.46
C PRO A 383 -1.43 17.00 7.30
N PRO A 384 -1.58 16.49 6.06
CA PRO A 384 -1.85 17.36 4.92
C PRO A 384 -3.27 17.95 4.98
N ASP A 385 -3.45 19.13 4.40
CA ASP A 385 -4.74 19.81 4.29
C ASP A 385 -5.09 20.13 2.81
N ASP A 386 -6.12 20.93 2.57
CA ASP A 386 -6.56 21.32 1.22
C ASP A 386 -5.67 22.39 0.55
N THR A 387 -4.72 23.00 1.26
CA THR A 387 -3.93 24.12 0.76
C THR A 387 -2.98 23.68 -0.35
N THR A 388 -2.85 24.45 -1.42
CA THR A 388 -1.96 24.09 -2.56
C THR A 388 -0.88 25.12 -2.82
N GLY A 389 -0.80 26.12 -1.94
CA GLY A 389 0.24 27.15 -1.99
C GLY A 389 1.59 26.57 -1.61
N VAL A 390 2.61 26.98 -2.33
CA VAL A 390 4.01 26.60 -2.06
C VAL A 390 4.73 27.73 -1.34
N THR A 391 5.70 27.37 -0.50
CA THR A 391 6.68 28.30 0.05
C THR A 391 8.03 27.97 -0.56
N TYR A 392 8.77 28.98 -1.00
CA TYR A 392 10.11 28.79 -1.52
C TYR A 392 11.15 28.81 -0.40
N ALA A 393 12.08 27.86 -0.44
CA ALA A 393 13.22 27.79 0.46
C ALA A 393 14.43 27.17 -0.22
N ASP A 394 15.61 27.44 0.34
CA ASP A 394 16.84 26.80 -0.10
C ASP A 394 16.94 25.40 0.52
N LEU A 395 17.30 24.41 -0.29
CA LEU A 395 17.65 23.05 0.09
C LEU A 395 19.08 22.76 -0.37
N ARG A 396 19.99 22.61 0.60
CA ARG A 396 21.39 22.21 0.38
C ARG A 396 21.50 20.70 0.60
N LEU A 397 21.98 19.99 -0.41
CA LEU A 397 22.13 18.53 -0.43
C LEU A 397 23.62 18.17 -0.56
N GLU A 398 24.16 17.38 0.36
CA GLU A 398 25.55 16.91 0.33
C GLU A 398 25.65 15.57 -0.43
N GLY A 399 26.71 15.39 -1.22
CA GLY A 399 27.02 14.09 -1.85
C GLY A 399 26.09 13.70 -3.00
N VAL A 400 25.39 14.67 -3.59
CA VAL A 400 24.53 14.49 -4.77
C VAL A 400 25.07 15.28 -5.95
N ALA A 401 24.75 14.84 -7.17
CA ALA A 401 25.08 15.57 -8.38
C ALA A 401 23.90 15.52 -9.35
N PHE A 402 23.62 16.66 -9.97
CA PHE A 402 22.59 16.82 -11.00
C PHE A 402 23.22 17.55 -12.18
N ASP A 403 22.86 17.14 -13.39
CA ASP A 403 23.25 17.77 -14.64
C ASP A 403 22.05 18.48 -15.29
N THR A 404 20.91 17.79 -15.41
CA THR A 404 19.66 18.35 -15.95
C THR A 404 18.52 18.17 -14.93
N PRO A 405 18.55 18.91 -13.80
CA PRO A 405 17.54 18.77 -12.78
C PRO A 405 16.15 19.22 -13.29
N VAL A 406 15.14 18.44 -12.95
CA VAL A 406 13.73 18.78 -13.11
C VAL A 406 13.01 18.66 -11.78
N LEU A 407 11.91 19.39 -11.67
CA LEU A 407 11.04 19.34 -10.50
C LEU A 407 9.72 18.64 -10.86
N VAL A 408 9.23 17.75 -10.01
CA VAL A 408 7.96 17.05 -10.21
C VAL A 408 7.03 17.32 -9.04
N ASP A 409 5.78 17.71 -9.30
CA ASP A 409 4.71 17.63 -8.31
C ASP A 409 4.00 16.29 -8.46
N LEU A 410 4.26 15.33 -7.56
CA LEU A 410 3.70 13.96 -7.68
C LEU A 410 2.19 13.91 -7.60
N ARG A 411 1.56 14.91 -6.98
CA ARG A 411 0.10 14.99 -6.88
C ARG A 411 -0.56 15.20 -8.24
N THR A 412 0.06 16.02 -9.08
CA THR A 412 -0.47 16.37 -10.40
C THR A 412 0.24 15.62 -11.53
N GLY A 413 1.44 15.13 -11.27
CA GLY A 413 2.34 14.55 -12.26
C GLY A 413 2.98 15.58 -13.17
N ILE A 414 2.86 16.89 -12.91
CA ILE A 414 3.47 17.93 -13.74
C ILE A 414 4.98 17.93 -13.51
N VAL A 415 5.74 18.04 -14.60
CA VAL A 415 7.19 18.19 -14.61
C VAL A 415 7.53 19.62 -14.99
N TYR A 416 8.34 20.26 -14.16
CA TYR A 416 8.79 21.63 -14.31
C TYR A 416 10.30 21.67 -14.60
N GLY A 417 10.70 22.61 -15.45
CA GLY A 417 12.12 22.92 -15.62
C GLY A 417 12.67 23.60 -14.37
N VAL A 418 13.89 23.25 -13.96
CA VAL A 418 14.62 23.95 -12.89
C VAL A 418 15.57 24.96 -13.54
N PRO A 419 15.30 26.28 -13.44
CA PRO A 419 16.14 27.29 -14.07
C PRO A 419 17.56 27.30 -13.51
N GLU A 420 18.57 27.60 -14.33
CA GLU A 420 19.98 27.63 -13.92
C GLU A 420 20.23 28.58 -12.73
N GLN A 421 19.50 29.70 -12.65
CA GLN A 421 19.61 30.65 -11.55
C GLN A 421 19.04 30.14 -10.22
N SER A 422 18.23 29.09 -10.25
CA SER A 422 17.57 28.53 -9.06
C SER A 422 18.43 27.49 -8.35
N TRP A 423 19.64 27.22 -8.83
CA TRP A 423 20.55 26.31 -8.15
C TRP A 423 22.02 26.61 -8.41
N ARG A 424 22.89 26.09 -7.55
CA ARG A 424 24.35 26.27 -7.67
C ARG A 424 25.09 25.13 -7.00
N ARG A 425 26.29 24.83 -7.50
CA ARG A 425 27.23 23.86 -6.92
C ARG A 425 28.11 24.57 -5.89
N GLU A 426 28.25 24.00 -4.70
CA GLU A 426 29.06 24.51 -3.59
C GLU A 426 29.88 23.36 -2.98
N ASP A 427 31.16 23.26 -3.36
CA ASP A 427 32.08 22.17 -2.97
C ASP A 427 31.50 20.78 -3.26
N ALA A 428 31.20 19.99 -2.21
CA ALA A 428 30.60 18.66 -2.29
C ALA A 428 29.06 18.67 -2.22
N ALA A 429 28.44 19.85 -2.32
CA ALA A 429 27.01 20.04 -2.22
C ALA A 429 26.40 20.74 -3.44
N VAL A 430 25.09 20.62 -3.54
CA VAL A 430 24.28 21.40 -4.45
C VAL A 430 23.18 22.10 -3.65
N VAL A 431 22.98 23.39 -3.92
CA VAL A 431 21.93 24.20 -3.28
C VAL A 431 20.89 24.55 -4.32
N PHE A 432 19.63 24.23 -4.03
CA PHE A 432 18.47 24.56 -4.86
C PHE A 432 17.53 25.50 -4.12
N HIS A 433 16.96 26.47 -4.83
CA HIS A 433 15.84 27.29 -4.36
C HIS A 433 14.54 26.70 -4.91
N LEU A 434 13.78 26.02 -4.05
CA LEU A 434 12.68 25.14 -4.47
C LEU A 434 11.36 25.56 -3.84
N PRO A 435 10.22 25.40 -4.56
CA PRO A 435 8.91 25.43 -3.94
C PRO A 435 8.73 24.18 -3.07
N MET A 436 8.09 24.35 -1.92
CA MET A 436 7.84 23.29 -0.94
C MET A 436 6.43 23.44 -0.36
N TYR A 437 5.76 22.31 -0.15
CA TYR A 437 4.46 22.24 0.51
C TYR A 437 4.25 20.87 1.15
N ASP A 438 3.05 20.61 1.65
CA ASP A 438 2.66 19.41 2.42
C ASP A 438 2.32 18.19 1.54
N SER A 439 2.68 18.21 0.25
CA SER A 439 2.61 17.06 -0.67
C SER A 439 4.00 16.75 -1.24
N PRO A 440 4.31 15.48 -1.53
CA PRO A 440 5.60 15.11 -2.08
C PRO A 440 5.91 15.77 -3.41
N MET A 441 7.08 16.40 -3.47
CA MET A 441 7.73 16.88 -4.67
C MET A 441 9.02 16.11 -4.91
N LEU A 442 9.42 15.98 -6.18
CA LEU A 442 10.69 15.37 -6.55
C LEU A 442 11.61 16.40 -7.20
N LEU A 443 12.84 16.47 -6.72
CA LEU A 443 13.97 16.96 -7.51
C LEU A 443 14.64 15.74 -8.16
N ALA A 444 14.64 15.65 -9.48
CA ALA A 444 15.12 14.48 -10.21
C ALA A 444 16.07 14.86 -11.34
N GLU A 445 17.02 14.00 -11.65
CA GLU A 445 17.70 14.04 -12.94
C GLU A 445 16.68 13.70 -14.04
N ARG A 446 16.64 14.49 -15.12
CA ARG A 446 15.61 14.37 -16.17
C ARG A 446 15.49 12.96 -16.75
N ASP A 447 16.61 12.27 -16.90
CA ASP A 447 16.68 10.92 -17.47
C ASP A 447 16.41 9.81 -16.44
N ALA A 448 16.33 10.15 -15.15
CA ALA A 448 16.01 9.19 -14.09
C ALA A 448 14.51 8.93 -13.94
N ILE A 449 13.65 9.71 -14.61
CA ILE A 449 12.20 9.59 -14.51
C ILE A 449 11.54 9.52 -15.90
N PRO A 450 10.41 8.81 -16.04
CA PRO A 450 9.68 8.76 -17.31
C PRO A 450 8.87 10.05 -17.50
N VAL A 451 9.21 10.84 -18.53
CA VAL A 451 8.53 12.10 -18.85
C VAL A 451 7.93 12.05 -20.24
N LEU A 452 6.71 12.57 -20.37
CA LEU A 452 6.04 12.90 -21.60
C LEU A 452 6.15 14.41 -21.81
N GLU A 453 6.84 14.82 -22.88
CA GLU A 453 7.10 16.23 -23.24
C GLU A 453 5.90 16.89 -23.92
#